data_AF-A0A142XQF2-F1
#
_entry.id   AF-A0A142XQF2-F1
#
_cell.length_a   1.000
_cell.length_b   1.000
_cell.length_c   1.000
_cell.angle_alpha   90.00
_cell.angle_beta   90.00
_cell.angle_gamma   90.00
#
_symmetry.space_group_name_H-M   'P 1'
#
loop_
_entity.id
_entity.type
_entity.pdbx_description
1 polymer ?
#
loop_
_entity_poly.entity_id
_entity_poly.type
_entity_poly.pdbx_seq_one_letter_code
_entity_poly.pdbx_strand_id
1 'polypeptide(L)'
;MLPRPAPRRGLSLIEVLLALTILVIALAAVSQLVDIGSDHGNRARATTRGTRLAQGKMAEVEAGVVPLTGEATGNFEGDDAAWTFTVTPEPAGPRTCTP
;
A
#
# COMPACT_ATOMS: atom_id res chain seq x y z
N MET A 1 -16.80 55.26 -40.99
CA MET A 1 -16.58 55.37 -39.54
C MET A 1 -16.09 54.01 -39.04
N LEU A 2 -14.83 53.89 -38.64
CA LEU A 2 -14.27 52.62 -38.15
C LEU A 2 -14.53 52.50 -36.64
N PRO A 3 -14.98 51.33 -36.13
CA PRO A 3 -15.24 51.13 -34.72
C PRO A 3 -13.94 51.21 -33.92
N ARG A 4 -13.94 51.99 -32.84
CA ARG A 4 -12.80 52.15 -31.94
C ARG A 4 -12.65 50.86 -31.11
N PRO A 5 -11.45 50.25 -31.03
CA PRO A 5 -11.26 49.04 -30.24
C PRO A 5 -11.57 49.32 -28.77
N ALA A 6 -12.42 48.48 -28.19
CA ALA A 6 -12.75 48.56 -26.76
C ALA A 6 -11.50 48.27 -25.92
N PRO A 7 -11.30 48.98 -24.79
CA PRO A 7 -10.16 48.72 -23.92
C PRO A 7 -10.23 47.28 -23.39
N ARG A 8 -9.21 46.48 -23.66
CA ARG A 8 -9.05 45.16 -23.05
C ARG A 8 -8.82 45.36 -21.56
N ARG A 9 -9.77 44.92 -20.72
CA ARG A 9 -9.59 44.91 -19.26
C ARG A 9 -8.46 43.93 -18.96
N GLY A 10 -7.36 44.43 -18.40
CA GLY A 10 -6.27 43.58 -17.90
C GLY A 10 -6.76 42.73 -16.72
N LEU A 11 -6.04 41.63 -16.47
CA LEU A 11 -6.31 40.73 -15.34
C LEU A 11 -6.16 41.51 -14.04
N SER A 12 -7.15 41.42 -13.14
CA SER A 12 -7.12 42.20 -11.90
C SER A 12 -6.09 41.62 -10.93
N LEU A 13 -5.45 42.48 -10.12
CA LEU A 13 -4.50 42.03 -9.10
C LEU A 13 -5.18 41.08 -8.10
N ILE A 14 -6.43 41.36 -7.73
CA ILE A 14 -7.21 40.48 -6.83
C ILE A 14 -7.49 39.11 -7.45
N GLU A 15 -7.61 39.05 -8.77
CA GLU A 15 -7.91 37.83 -9.51
C GLU A 15 -6.68 36.92 -9.59
N VAL A 16 -5.49 37.47 -9.83
CA VAL A 16 -4.22 36.72 -9.74
C VAL A 16 -4.02 36.18 -8.33
N LEU A 17 -4.21 37.03 -7.30
CA LEU A 17 -4.05 36.60 -5.92
C LEU A 17 -5.05 35.51 -5.55
N LEU A 18 -6.32 35.65 -5.96
CA LEU A 18 -7.33 34.62 -5.74
C LEU A 18 -6.95 33.31 -6.45
N ALA A 19 -6.54 33.37 -7.71
CA ALA A 19 -6.10 32.19 -8.45
C ALA A 19 -4.90 31.51 -7.78
N LEU A 20 -3.92 32.29 -7.30
CA LEU A 20 -2.77 31.77 -6.58
C LEU A 20 -3.16 31.13 -5.24
N THR A 21 -4.11 31.72 -4.50
CA THR A 21 -4.59 31.12 -3.25
C THR A 21 -5.27 29.79 -3.48
N ILE A 22 -6.14 29.68 -4.49
CA ILE A 22 -6.79 28.42 -4.85
C ILE A 22 -5.75 27.39 -5.31
N LEU A 23 -4.76 27.82 -6.09
CA LEU A 23 -3.66 26.95 -6.53
C LEU A 23 -2.89 26.36 -5.36
N VAL A 24 -2.52 27.18 -4.36
CA VAL A 24 -1.78 26.71 -3.19
C VAL A 24 -2.61 25.72 -2.36
N ILE A 25 -3.90 25.98 -2.18
CA ILE A 25 -4.81 25.06 -1.47
C ILE A 25 -4.92 23.73 -2.23
N ALA A 26 -5.09 23.78 -3.56
CA ALA A 26 -5.16 22.58 -4.39
C ALA A 26 -3.85 21.78 -4.34
N LEU A 27 -2.70 22.45 -4.37
CA LEU A 27 -1.40 21.79 -4.28
C LEU A 27 -1.22 21.09 -2.93
N ALA A 28 -1.65 21.70 -1.83
CA ALA A 28 -1.62 21.06 -0.52
C ALA A 28 -2.48 19.78 -0.48
N ALA A 29 -3.68 19.81 -1.07
CA ALA A 29 -4.54 18.64 -1.18
C ALA A 29 -3.92 17.53 -2.03
N VAL A 30 -3.26 17.88 -3.14
CA VAL A 30 -2.54 16.92 -4.00
C VAL A 30 -1.38 16.28 -3.25
N SER A 31 -0.58 17.06 -2.50
CA SER A 31 0.53 16.51 -1.70
C SER A 31 0.03 15.46 -0.72
N GLN A 32 -1.06 15.74 0.00
CA GLN A 32 -1.67 14.78 0.91
C GLN A 32 -2.12 13.50 0.20
N LEU A 33 -2.69 13.63 -1.00
CA LEU A 33 -3.11 12.47 -1.79
C LEU A 33 -1.92 11.62 -2.26
N VAL A 34 -0.80 12.26 -2.61
CA VAL A 34 0.44 11.56 -3.00
C VAL A 34 1.01 10.76 -1.83
N ASP A 35 1.00 11.34 -0.62
CA ASP A 35 1.46 10.64 0.59
C ASP A 35 0.59 9.42 0.89
N ILE A 36 -0.74 9.58 0.84
CA ILE A 36 -1.71 8.48 1.02
C ILE A 36 -1.49 7.39 -0.03
N GLY A 37 -1.37 7.76 -1.31
CA GLY A 37 -1.14 6.81 -2.40
C GLY A 37 0.17 6.02 -2.23
N SER A 38 1.22 6.68 -1.75
CA SER A 38 2.53 6.06 -1.53
C SER A 38 2.49 5.05 -0.38
N ASP A 39 1.85 5.40 0.75
CA ASP A 39 1.68 4.50 1.88
C ASP A 39 0.86 3.26 1.51
N HIS A 40 -0.28 3.45 0.84
CA HIS A 40 -1.10 2.33 0.36
C HIS A 40 -0.35 1.44 -0.64
N GLY A 41 0.43 2.03 -1.54
CA GLY A 41 1.25 1.28 -2.48
C GLY A 41 2.30 0.41 -1.78
N ASN A 42 2.98 0.97 -0.77
CA ASN A 42 3.94 0.23 0.03
C ASN A 42 3.27 -0.90 0.83
N ARG A 43 2.13 -0.63 1.46
CA ARG A 43 1.36 -1.64 2.21
C ARG A 43 0.85 -2.77 1.31
N ALA A 44 0.40 -2.45 0.11
CA ALA A 44 -0.05 -3.45 -0.87
C ALA A 44 1.12 -4.35 -1.29
N ARG A 45 2.29 -3.75 -1.63
CA ARG A 45 3.51 -4.50 -1.97
C ARG A 45 3.98 -5.39 -0.83
N ALA A 46 3.99 -4.86 0.40
CA ALA A 46 4.36 -5.62 1.59
C ALA A 46 3.41 -6.81 1.78
N THR A 47 2.09 -6.59 1.71
CA THR A 47 1.09 -7.66 1.81
C THR A 47 1.31 -8.74 0.76
N THR A 48 1.43 -8.37 -0.52
CA THR A 48 1.66 -9.34 -1.60
C THR A 48 2.94 -10.13 -1.40
N ARG A 49 4.04 -9.45 -1.00
CA ARG A 49 5.31 -10.12 -0.74
C ARG A 49 5.21 -11.09 0.44
N GLY A 50 4.62 -10.63 1.55
CA GLY A 50 4.40 -11.44 2.75
C GLY A 50 3.52 -12.66 2.48
N THR A 51 2.43 -12.51 1.71
CA THR A 51 1.57 -13.64 1.33
C THR A 51 2.33 -14.67 0.50
N ARG A 52 3.12 -14.24 -0.48
CA ARG A 52 3.95 -15.15 -1.30
C ARG A 52 4.96 -15.92 -0.44
N LEU A 53 5.59 -15.25 0.53
CA LEU A 53 6.53 -15.87 1.47
C LEU A 53 5.83 -16.87 2.40
N ALA A 54 4.67 -16.51 2.93
CA ALA A 54 3.85 -17.38 3.77
C ALA A 54 3.39 -18.63 3.00
N GLN A 55 2.98 -18.49 1.73
CA GLN A 55 2.65 -19.61 0.86
C GLN A 55 3.85 -20.53 0.60
N GLY A 56 5.04 -19.96 0.39
CA GLY A 56 6.28 -20.74 0.28
C GLY A 56 6.55 -21.57 1.53
N LYS A 57 6.40 -20.96 2.73
CA LYS A 57 6.55 -21.68 4.00
C LYS A 57 5.48 -22.74 4.21
N MET A 58 4.24 -22.48 3.80
CA MET A 58 3.17 -23.48 3.83
C MET A 58 3.52 -24.70 2.97
N ALA A 59 4.09 -24.50 1.78
CA ALA A 59 4.56 -25.59 0.94
C ALA A 59 5.71 -26.40 1.58
N GLU A 60 6.63 -25.75 2.30
CA GLU A 60 7.67 -26.46 3.07
C GLU A 60 7.08 -27.34 4.19
N VAL A 61 6.02 -26.86 4.85
CA VAL A 61 5.28 -27.62 5.86
C VAL A 61 4.57 -28.82 5.23
N GLU A 62 3.90 -28.63 4.10
CA GLU A 62 3.23 -29.70 3.34
C GLU A 62 4.20 -30.76 2.83
N ALA A 63 5.38 -30.33 2.38
CA ALA A 63 6.46 -31.23 1.96
C ALA A 63 7.15 -31.95 3.13
N GLY A 64 6.81 -31.62 4.38
CA GLY A 64 7.42 -32.18 5.58
C GLY A 64 8.83 -31.68 5.88
N VAL A 65 9.29 -30.62 5.20
CA VAL A 65 10.57 -29.97 5.47
C VAL A 65 10.53 -29.24 6.81
N VAL A 66 9.41 -28.58 7.12
CA VAL A 66 9.14 -27.98 8.42
C VAL A 66 8.23 -28.93 9.23
N PRO A 67 8.64 -29.39 10.42
CA PRO A 67 7.85 -30.32 11.21
C PRO A 67 6.62 -29.65 11.83
N LEU A 68 5.48 -30.33 11.80
CA LEU A 68 4.21 -29.92 12.43
C LEU A 68 4.12 -30.24 13.93
N THR A 69 5.22 -30.67 14.55
CA THR A 69 5.23 -31.14 15.94
C THR A 69 5.35 -30.03 16.97
N GLY A 70 5.62 -28.80 16.54
CA GLY A 70 5.77 -27.64 17.43
C GLY A 70 5.86 -26.33 16.64
N GLU A 71 5.91 -25.22 17.36
CA GLU A 71 6.08 -23.90 16.75
C GLU A 71 7.45 -23.80 16.05
N ALA A 72 7.47 -23.26 14.84
CA ALA A 72 8.69 -22.96 14.09
C ALA A 72 8.74 -21.47 13.75
N THR A 73 9.77 -20.78 14.23
CA THR A 73 9.97 -19.34 14.00
C THR A 73 11.37 -19.09 13.47
N GLY A 74 11.53 -18.11 12.58
CA GLY A 74 12.81 -17.73 12.03
C GLY A 74 12.75 -16.54 11.07
N ASN A 75 13.88 -16.27 10.43
CA ASN A 75 14.00 -15.29 9.35
C ASN A 75 14.08 -15.99 8.00
N PHE A 76 13.64 -15.30 6.95
CA PHE A 76 13.95 -15.71 5.59
C PHE A 76 15.43 -15.40 5.25
N GLU A 77 15.92 -15.95 4.14
CA GLU A 77 17.29 -15.73 3.68
C GLU A 77 17.31 -14.84 2.42
N GLY A 78 18.49 -14.32 2.06
CA GLY A 78 18.70 -13.52 0.86
C GLY A 78 17.94 -12.18 0.88
N ASP A 79 17.30 -11.85 -0.25
CA ASP A 79 16.58 -10.57 -0.43
C ASP A 79 15.41 -10.38 0.54
N ASP A 80 14.93 -11.46 1.17
CA ASP A 80 13.82 -11.45 2.10
C ASP A 80 14.28 -11.48 3.57
N ALA A 81 15.57 -11.32 3.87
CA ALA A 81 16.13 -11.44 5.23
C ALA A 81 15.48 -10.52 6.29
N ALA A 82 14.88 -9.41 5.85
CA ALA A 82 14.12 -8.50 6.72
C ALA A 82 12.78 -9.07 7.20
N TRP A 83 12.28 -10.16 6.60
CA TRP A 83 11.03 -10.81 6.98
C TRP A 83 11.27 -11.92 8.00
N THR A 84 10.36 -12.00 8.97
CA THR A 84 10.26 -13.11 9.93
C THR A 84 9.03 -13.94 9.64
N PHE A 85 9.09 -15.23 9.98
CA PHE A 85 7.94 -16.12 9.92
C PHE A 85 7.76 -16.84 11.26
N THR A 86 6.51 -17.20 11.54
CA THR A 86 6.11 -18.07 12.63
C THR A 86 5.06 -19.03 12.10
N VAL A 87 5.29 -20.33 12.33
CA VAL A 87 4.37 -21.41 12.01
C VAL A 87 3.91 -22.01 13.33
N THR A 88 2.61 -21.91 13.61
CA THR A 88 2.01 -22.48 14.81
C THR A 88 1.10 -23.64 14.38
N PRO A 89 1.46 -24.90 14.71
CA PRO A 89 0.59 -26.03 14.45
C PRO A 89 -0.58 -26.04 15.44
N GLU A 90 -1.79 -26.16 14.92
CA GLU A 90 -3.01 -26.34 15.71
C GLU A 90 -3.37 -27.84 15.73
N PRO A 91 -3.76 -28.41 16.89
CA PRO A 91 -4.27 -29.76 16.95
C PRO A 91 -5.45 -29.94 15.99
N ALA A 92 -5.48 -31.07 15.28
CA ALA A 92 -6.65 -31.41 14.47
C ALA A 92 -7.89 -31.49 15.40
N GLY A 93 -8.85 -30.60 15.18
CA GLY A 93 -10.12 -30.60 15.91
C GLY A 93 -10.83 -31.96 15.81
N PRO A 94 -11.79 -32.24 16.71
CA PRO A 94 -12.52 -33.50 16.69
C PRO A 94 -13.12 -33.74 15.31
N ARG A 95 -12.91 -34.93 14.75
CA ARG A 95 -13.48 -35.30 13.45
C ARG A 95 -14.99 -35.50 13.60
N THR A 96 -15.75 -34.42 13.55
CA THR A 96 -17.22 -34.46 13.46
C THR A 96 -17.62 -34.68 12.00
N CYS A 97 -17.23 -35.81 11.43
CA CYS A 97 -17.93 -36.33 10.25
C CYS A 97 -18.96 -37.32 10.80
N THR A 98 -20.19 -36.84 10.97
CA THR A 98 -21.36 -37.72 11.08
C THR A 98 -21.54 -38.49 9.75
N PRO A 99 -22.01 -39.75 9.80
CA PRO A 99 -22.16 -40.63 8.63
C PRO A 99 -23.23 -40.14 7.65
#